data_AF-A0A6G5A0C1-F1
#
_entry.id   AF-A0A6G5A0C1-F1
#
_cell.length_a   1.000
_cell.length_b   1.000
_cell.length_c   1.000
_cell.angle_alpha   90.00
_cell.angle_beta   90.00
_cell.angle_gamma   90.00
#
_symmetry.space_group_name_H-M   'P 1'
#
loop_
_entity.id
_entity.type
_entity.pdbx_description
1 polymer ?
#
loop_
_entity_poly.entity_id
_entity_poly.type
_entity_poly.pdbx_seq_one_letter_code
_entity_poly.pdbx_strand_id
1 'polypeptide(L)'
;REIFGKCLEMVLSQIKDIVVSDPPDVIKHGDIVQLIHGMTSRALNSHDVASPMSPQHQEVSCYINYNISFPSQNLWKVDIVNRDTEGDIWHTIHSHVRLIHVNTSQALKFSGKQLPDWGFHQHEVVTDRFISQDDTVWNVEEHRYTKNSDDKERERDMVSAEFVPLQPTHLTFFQKMWELQYKMLLVNQENVQDHVYSSEPMEWPLMIRGIAYWISPVTNAQIHLIGNVATWYTATVCLFVYLLIFCFYLLRRQRLVCDISEDTFEKFRFGGELCVVGYGMHLVPYFFADRTLFLHHYLPALLYKILVIVVVLEHLDYVLCHVIKKKWIQLGFYASVIVWLLCVIYVFWRFSVFSYGTTALSAQDVLDLKWRDSWSFIIHSP
;
A
#
# COMPACT_ATOMS: atom_id res chain seq x y z
N ARG A 1 -15.45 8.88 -4.22
CA ARG A 1 -16.52 7.91 -3.94
C ARG A 1 -17.66 8.23 -4.91
N GLU A 2 -17.46 7.98 -6.19
CA GLU A 2 -18.50 8.13 -7.22
C GLU A 2 -18.75 6.71 -7.75
N ILE A 3 -19.92 6.14 -7.45
CA ILE A 3 -20.25 4.76 -7.85
C ILE A 3 -21.47 4.76 -8.79
N PHE A 4 -22.27 5.82 -8.78
CA PHE A 4 -23.33 6.04 -9.76
C PHE A 4 -23.00 7.26 -10.63
N GLY A 5 -22.15 7.05 -11.63
CA GLY A 5 -22.02 7.96 -12.78
C GLY A 5 -23.07 7.69 -13.87
N LYS A 6 -24.21 7.07 -13.52
CA LYS A 6 -25.27 6.70 -14.47
C LYS A 6 -26.59 7.28 -14.00
N CYS A 7 -27.20 8.06 -14.88
CA CYS A 7 -28.43 8.80 -14.64
C CYS A 7 -29.56 7.83 -14.24
N LEU A 8 -29.98 7.89 -12.98
CA LEU A 8 -31.15 7.18 -12.45
C LEU A 8 -32.35 8.12 -12.46
N GLU A 9 -33.40 7.70 -13.14
CA GLU A 9 -34.72 8.32 -13.07
C GLU A 9 -35.49 7.68 -11.91
N MET A 10 -36.11 8.50 -11.08
CA MET A 10 -36.91 8.03 -9.95
C MET A 10 -38.38 8.26 -10.24
N VAL A 11 -39.18 7.19 -10.13
CA VAL A 11 -40.62 7.24 -10.39
C VAL A 11 -41.35 6.76 -9.14
N LEU A 12 -42.33 7.53 -8.67
CA LEU A 12 -43.20 7.10 -7.57
C LEU A 12 -44.06 5.92 -8.02
N SER A 13 -44.30 4.94 -7.14
CA SER A 13 -44.90 3.64 -7.49
C SER A 13 -46.27 3.68 -8.20
N GLN A 14 -46.93 4.84 -8.24
CA GLN A 14 -48.25 5.04 -8.86
C GLN A 14 -48.20 5.64 -10.27
N ILE A 15 -47.02 6.00 -10.79
CA ILE A 15 -46.87 6.72 -12.06
C ILE A 15 -46.21 5.80 -13.09
N LYS A 16 -46.86 5.58 -14.23
CA LYS A 16 -46.30 4.81 -15.37
C LYS A 16 -45.50 5.67 -16.34
N ASP A 17 -45.68 6.99 -16.26
CA ASP A 17 -45.00 7.97 -17.11
C ASP A 17 -43.81 8.56 -16.36
N ILE A 18 -42.66 8.60 -17.03
CA ILE A 18 -41.40 9.17 -16.51
C ILE A 18 -41.46 10.72 -16.53
N VAL A 19 -42.48 11.28 -17.18
CA VAL A 19 -42.66 12.73 -17.31
C VAL A 19 -43.21 13.31 -16.01
N VAL A 20 -42.54 14.36 -15.53
CA VAL A 20 -42.88 15.04 -14.29
C VAL A 20 -44.19 15.80 -14.45
N SER A 21 -45.16 15.57 -13.55
CA SER A 21 -46.42 16.31 -13.52
C SER A 21 -46.20 17.77 -13.10
N ASP A 22 -47.08 18.67 -13.53
CA ASP A 22 -47.14 20.06 -13.04
C ASP A 22 -48.41 20.24 -12.20
N PRO A 23 -48.30 20.44 -10.86
CA PRO A 23 -47.09 20.67 -10.08
C PRO A 23 -46.25 19.40 -9.82
N PRO A 24 -44.94 19.55 -9.57
CA PRO A 24 -44.03 18.44 -9.36
C PRO A 24 -44.34 17.71 -8.05
N ASP A 25 -44.42 16.38 -8.12
CA ASP A 25 -44.57 15.53 -6.94
C ASP A 25 -43.22 15.35 -6.26
N VAL A 26 -43.11 15.78 -4.99
CA VAL A 26 -41.85 15.80 -4.24
C VAL A 26 -41.73 14.54 -3.39
N ILE A 27 -40.57 13.88 -3.44
CA ILE A 27 -40.32 12.67 -2.65
C ILE A 27 -40.03 13.04 -1.19
N LYS A 28 -40.73 12.39 -0.28
CA LYS A 28 -40.61 12.57 1.16
C LYS A 28 -40.07 11.33 1.86
N HIS A 29 -39.64 11.52 3.10
CA HIS A 29 -39.28 10.41 3.98
C HIS A 29 -40.42 9.40 4.07
N GLY A 30 -40.09 8.12 3.85
CA GLY A 30 -41.03 7.01 3.94
C GLY A 30 -41.73 6.65 2.63
N ASP A 31 -41.56 7.44 1.58
CA ASP A 31 -42.15 7.17 0.27
C ASP A 31 -41.54 5.92 -0.38
N ILE A 32 -42.37 5.23 -1.16
CA ILE A 32 -41.99 4.03 -1.91
C ILE A 32 -41.79 4.44 -3.36
N VAL A 33 -40.54 4.35 -3.81
CA VAL A 33 -40.10 4.72 -5.15
C VAL A 33 -39.65 3.50 -5.94
N GLN A 34 -39.71 3.63 -7.26
CA GLN A 34 -39.06 2.76 -8.21
C GLN A 34 -37.91 3.51 -8.86
N LEU A 35 -36.73 2.90 -8.81
CA LEU A 35 -35.51 3.44 -9.39
C LEU A 35 -35.32 2.84 -10.78
N ILE A 36 -35.38 3.66 -11.81
CA ILE A 36 -35.31 3.24 -13.22
C ILE A 36 -34.03 3.83 -13.82
N HIS A 37 -33.23 2.98 -14.44
CA HIS A 37 -32.03 3.44 -15.14
C HIS A 37 -32.43 4.09 -16.46
N GLY A 38 -32.22 5.40 -16.63
CA GLY A 38 -32.87 6.13 -17.73
C GLY A 38 -32.39 5.71 -19.14
N MET A 39 -31.13 5.28 -19.30
CA MET A 39 -30.62 4.83 -20.61
C MET A 39 -31.11 3.44 -21.03
N THR A 40 -31.45 2.57 -20.07
CA THR A 40 -31.88 1.19 -20.39
C THR A 40 -33.34 0.94 -20.03
N SER A 41 -33.98 1.91 -19.37
CA SER A 41 -35.33 1.83 -18.81
C SER A 41 -35.55 0.61 -17.91
N ARG A 42 -34.48 0.09 -17.28
CA ARG A 42 -34.55 -1.08 -16.40
C ARG A 42 -34.70 -0.64 -14.95
N ALA A 43 -35.54 -1.35 -14.20
CA ALA A 43 -35.76 -1.06 -12.79
C ALA A 43 -34.70 -1.72 -11.90
N LEU A 44 -34.21 -0.99 -10.91
CA LEU A 44 -33.35 -1.52 -9.86
C LEU A 44 -34.14 -2.54 -9.03
N ASN A 45 -33.58 -3.73 -8.87
CA ASN A 45 -34.22 -4.87 -8.26
C ASN A 45 -33.22 -5.58 -7.32
N SER A 46 -33.74 -6.16 -6.25
CA SER A 46 -32.99 -7.11 -5.43
C SER A 46 -33.84 -8.35 -5.22
N HIS A 47 -33.18 -9.49 -5.03
CA HIS A 47 -33.85 -10.78 -4.92
C HIS A 47 -33.00 -11.74 -4.09
N ASP A 48 -33.56 -12.88 -3.72
CA ASP A 48 -32.91 -13.86 -2.84
C ASP A 48 -31.87 -14.71 -3.59
N VAL A 49 -30.85 -14.02 -4.10
CA VAL A 49 -29.66 -14.57 -4.75
C VAL A 49 -28.45 -13.92 -4.11
N ALA A 50 -27.41 -14.72 -3.85
CA ALA A 50 -26.19 -14.24 -3.22
C ALA A 50 -25.40 -13.31 -4.17
N SER A 51 -24.82 -12.23 -3.65
CA SER A 51 -23.98 -11.34 -4.44
C SER A 51 -22.69 -12.04 -4.92
N PRO A 52 -22.16 -11.69 -6.11
CA PRO A 52 -21.07 -12.41 -6.74
C PRO A 52 -19.73 -12.36 -5.98
N MET A 53 -19.39 -11.25 -5.33
CA MET A 53 -18.16 -11.12 -4.55
C MET A 53 -18.39 -11.22 -3.04
N SER A 54 -19.64 -11.02 -2.61
CA SER A 54 -20.05 -11.02 -1.19
C SER A 54 -21.25 -11.94 -0.96
N PRO A 55 -21.05 -13.26 -0.87
CA PRO A 55 -22.14 -14.23 -0.82
C PRO A 55 -23.02 -14.13 0.45
N GLN A 56 -22.59 -13.35 1.44
CA GLN A 56 -23.37 -13.06 2.66
C GLN A 56 -24.48 -12.02 2.41
N HIS A 57 -24.40 -11.29 1.30
CA HIS A 57 -25.32 -10.22 0.92
C HIS A 57 -26.17 -10.62 -0.27
N GLN A 58 -27.28 -9.91 -0.49
CA GLN A 58 -28.18 -10.17 -1.61
C GLN A 58 -27.77 -9.35 -2.85
N GLU A 59 -27.86 -9.98 -4.01
CA GLU A 59 -27.54 -9.36 -5.29
C GLU A 59 -28.51 -8.20 -5.60
N VAL A 60 -27.94 -7.12 -6.14
CA VAL A 60 -28.68 -6.01 -6.72
C VAL A 60 -28.45 -6.03 -8.22
N SER A 61 -29.53 -6.05 -8.97
CA SER A 61 -29.51 -6.14 -10.42
C SER A 61 -30.55 -5.22 -11.05
N CYS A 62 -30.46 -5.02 -12.35
CA CYS A 62 -31.51 -4.34 -13.12
C CYS A 62 -32.41 -5.40 -13.73
N TYR A 63 -33.67 -5.49 -13.27
CA TYR A 63 -34.59 -6.54 -13.72
C TYR A 63 -34.92 -6.40 -15.21
N ILE A 64 -34.94 -7.53 -15.91
CA ILE A 64 -35.43 -7.65 -17.27
C ILE A 64 -36.51 -8.72 -17.28
N ASN A 65 -37.66 -8.40 -17.87
CA ASN A 65 -38.75 -9.35 -18.03
C ASN A 65 -38.43 -10.31 -19.20
N TYR A 66 -37.36 -11.11 -19.05
CA TYR A 66 -37.31 -12.39 -19.73
C TYR A 66 -38.32 -13.27 -19.02
N ASN A 67 -39.04 -14.09 -19.77
CA ASN A 67 -40.09 -15.04 -19.34
C ASN A 67 -39.62 -16.00 -18.22
N ILE A 68 -39.35 -15.46 -17.03
CA ILE A 68 -38.72 -16.08 -15.86
C ILE A 68 -39.78 -16.11 -14.76
N SER A 69 -39.79 -17.20 -14.01
CA SER A 69 -40.76 -17.56 -12.98
C SER A 69 -40.81 -16.67 -11.73
N PHE A 70 -40.00 -15.61 -11.64
CA PHE A 70 -39.92 -14.75 -10.45
C PHE A 70 -40.50 -13.36 -10.71
N PRO A 71 -41.44 -12.88 -9.87
CA PRO A 71 -41.98 -11.54 -9.98
C PRO A 71 -40.90 -10.50 -9.68
N SER A 72 -41.01 -9.36 -10.32
CA SER A 72 -40.09 -8.24 -10.13
C SER A 72 -40.30 -7.60 -8.75
N GLN A 73 -39.21 -7.34 -8.03
CA GLN A 73 -39.17 -6.74 -6.69
C GLN A 73 -38.38 -5.43 -6.79
N ASN A 74 -39.06 -4.37 -7.23
CA ASN A 74 -38.40 -3.13 -7.68
C ASN A 74 -38.70 -1.95 -6.75
N LEU A 75 -39.35 -2.21 -5.63
CA LEU A 75 -39.86 -1.17 -4.73
C LEU A 75 -38.83 -0.89 -3.64
N TRP A 76 -38.48 0.38 -3.51
CA TRP A 76 -37.52 0.88 -2.55
C TRP A 76 -38.18 1.95 -1.69
N LYS A 77 -38.12 1.78 -0.38
CA LYS A 77 -38.56 2.79 0.58
C LYS A 77 -37.42 3.75 0.87
N VAL A 78 -37.68 5.05 0.77
CA VAL A 78 -36.71 6.12 1.04
C VAL A 78 -36.70 6.42 2.54
N ASP A 79 -35.53 6.33 3.16
CA ASP A 79 -35.28 6.69 4.56
C ASP A 79 -34.27 7.85 4.62
N ILE A 80 -34.77 9.07 4.85
CA ILE A 80 -33.91 10.27 5.01
C ILE A 80 -33.27 10.26 6.41
N VAL A 81 -31.95 10.14 6.45
CA VAL A 81 -31.15 9.99 7.69
C VAL A 81 -30.98 11.32 8.41
N ASN A 82 -30.73 12.40 7.69
CA ASN A 82 -30.49 13.73 8.23
C ASN A 82 -31.75 14.61 8.28
N ARG A 83 -32.91 13.98 8.54
CA ARG A 83 -34.21 14.66 8.61
C ARG A 83 -34.25 15.79 9.65
N ASP A 84 -33.50 15.64 10.75
CA ASP A 84 -33.52 16.60 11.85
C ASP A 84 -32.87 17.93 11.45
N THR A 85 -32.01 17.93 10.42
CA THR A 85 -31.31 19.12 9.91
C THR A 85 -31.90 19.65 8.61
N GLU A 86 -32.22 18.77 7.65
CA GLU A 86 -32.65 19.16 6.29
C GLU A 86 -34.17 19.01 6.05
N GLY A 87 -34.91 18.45 7.03
CA GLY A 87 -36.34 18.19 6.92
C GLY A 87 -36.69 16.86 6.24
N ASP A 88 -37.99 16.66 6.01
CA ASP A 88 -38.56 15.40 5.50
C ASP A 88 -38.60 15.30 3.97
N ILE A 89 -38.03 16.28 3.26
CA ILE A 89 -38.02 16.35 1.78
C ILE A 89 -36.64 15.93 1.27
N TRP A 90 -36.61 15.14 0.18
CA TRP A 90 -35.36 14.73 -0.43
C TRP A 90 -34.79 15.86 -1.30
N HIS A 91 -33.67 16.44 -0.86
CA HIS A 91 -32.89 17.45 -1.56
C HIS A 91 -31.60 16.89 -2.15
N THR A 92 -31.19 17.43 -3.31
CA THR A 92 -29.88 17.14 -3.91
C THR A 92 -28.73 17.63 -3.04
N ILE A 93 -27.64 16.87 -3.00
CA ILE A 93 -26.36 17.13 -2.32
C ILE A 93 -26.48 17.12 -0.78
N HIS A 94 -27.54 17.73 -0.24
CA HIS A 94 -27.73 17.94 1.19
C HIS A 94 -28.37 16.74 1.90
N SER A 95 -29.35 16.07 1.28
CA SER A 95 -30.03 14.95 1.93
C SER A 95 -29.22 13.67 1.83
N HIS A 96 -29.05 13.01 2.98
CA HIS A 96 -28.47 11.69 3.10
C HIS A 96 -29.61 10.68 3.24
N VAL A 97 -29.70 9.73 2.31
CA VAL A 97 -30.81 8.78 2.24
C VAL A 97 -30.34 7.33 2.29
N ARG A 98 -31.18 6.46 2.81
CA ARG A 98 -31.06 5.00 2.64
C ARG A 98 -32.20 4.51 1.78
N LEU A 99 -31.89 3.55 0.93
CA LEU A 99 -32.87 2.89 0.07
C LEU A 99 -33.11 1.49 0.63
N ILE A 100 -34.30 1.27 1.19
CA ILE A 100 -34.67 0.01 1.84
C ILE A 100 -35.54 -0.79 0.89
N HIS A 101 -35.08 -1.96 0.48
CA HIS A 101 -35.83 -2.85 -0.37
C HIS A 101 -37.10 -3.33 0.34
N VAL A 102 -38.28 -3.09 -0.24
CA VAL A 102 -39.56 -3.31 0.46
C VAL A 102 -39.80 -4.79 0.75
N ASN A 103 -39.49 -5.68 -0.20
CA ASN A 103 -39.78 -7.10 -0.07
C ASN A 103 -38.86 -7.82 0.93
N THR A 104 -37.58 -7.46 0.98
CA THR A 104 -36.59 -8.14 1.85
C THR A 104 -36.22 -7.32 3.09
N SER A 105 -36.68 -6.06 3.19
CA SER A 105 -36.34 -5.13 4.27
C SER A 105 -34.83 -4.91 4.46
N GLN A 106 -34.06 -5.04 3.38
CA GLN A 106 -32.60 -4.85 3.38
C GLN A 106 -32.23 -3.51 2.77
N ALA A 107 -31.17 -2.88 3.26
CA ALA A 107 -30.70 -1.59 2.77
C ALA A 107 -29.72 -1.76 1.62
N LEU A 108 -29.82 -0.90 0.60
CA LEU A 108 -28.85 -0.81 -0.49
C LEU A 108 -27.50 -0.34 0.07
N LYS A 109 -26.44 -1.10 -0.22
CA LYS A 109 -25.11 -0.93 0.36
C LYS A 109 -24.04 -0.96 -0.72
N PHE A 110 -23.02 -0.13 -0.55
CA PHE A 110 -21.76 -0.27 -1.25
C PHE A 110 -20.84 -1.31 -0.55
N SER A 111 -20.44 -2.38 -1.26
CA SER A 111 -19.67 -3.47 -0.62
C SER A 111 -18.17 -3.20 -0.44
N GLY A 112 -17.60 -2.19 -1.09
CA GLY A 112 -16.15 -1.95 -1.09
C GLY A 112 -15.34 -2.86 -2.03
N LYS A 113 -15.88 -4.01 -2.45
CA LYS A 113 -15.22 -4.95 -3.36
C LYS A 113 -15.39 -4.55 -4.82
N GLN A 114 -14.43 -4.95 -5.65
CA GLN A 114 -14.49 -4.77 -7.11
C GLN A 114 -14.93 -6.06 -7.80
N LEU A 115 -15.73 -5.92 -8.84
CA LEU A 115 -16.10 -7.01 -9.72
C LEU A 115 -14.90 -7.40 -10.60
N PRO A 116 -14.80 -8.66 -11.06
CA PRO A 116 -13.79 -9.08 -12.03
C PRO A 116 -13.97 -8.41 -13.40
N ASP A 117 -13.14 -8.82 -14.37
CA ASP A 117 -13.11 -8.28 -15.74
C ASP A 117 -14.50 -8.20 -16.41
N TRP A 118 -15.39 -9.16 -16.14
CA TRP A 118 -16.76 -9.17 -16.67
C TRP A 118 -17.62 -7.99 -16.21
N GLY A 119 -17.30 -7.42 -15.04
CA GLY A 119 -17.93 -6.23 -14.47
C GLY A 119 -17.09 -4.97 -14.66
N PHE A 120 -16.12 -5.00 -15.58
CA PHE A 120 -15.23 -3.87 -15.90
C PHE A 120 -14.51 -3.28 -14.67
N HIS A 121 -14.18 -4.10 -13.66
CA HIS A 121 -13.58 -3.66 -12.39
C HIS A 121 -14.39 -2.60 -11.63
N GLN A 122 -15.69 -2.53 -11.88
CA GLN A 122 -16.59 -1.65 -11.15
C GLN A 122 -16.83 -2.16 -9.74
N HIS A 123 -17.24 -1.25 -8.86
CA HIS A 123 -17.54 -1.55 -7.48
C HIS A 123 -18.85 -2.34 -7.33
N GLU A 124 -18.85 -3.34 -6.46
CA GLU A 124 -20.02 -4.17 -6.17
C GLU A 124 -21.05 -3.39 -5.31
N VAL A 125 -22.31 -3.44 -5.72
CA VAL A 125 -23.46 -2.93 -4.99
C VAL A 125 -24.32 -4.11 -4.55
N VAL A 126 -24.70 -4.14 -3.27
CA VAL A 126 -25.39 -5.26 -2.63
C VAL A 126 -26.53 -4.75 -1.74
N THR A 127 -27.36 -5.64 -1.21
CA THR A 127 -28.24 -5.32 -0.08
C THR A 127 -27.79 -6.01 1.21
N ASP A 128 -27.98 -5.34 2.34
CA ASP A 128 -27.57 -5.82 3.65
C ASP A 128 -28.73 -5.74 4.66
N ARG A 129 -28.76 -6.71 5.57
CA ARG A 129 -29.74 -6.77 6.67
C ARG A 129 -29.44 -5.72 7.74
N PHE A 130 -28.17 -5.32 7.88
CA PHE A 130 -27.79 -4.25 8.78
C PHE A 130 -28.03 -2.88 8.12
N ILE A 131 -29.15 -2.25 8.47
CA ILE A 131 -29.62 -1.02 7.82
C ILE A 131 -28.80 0.21 8.26
N SER A 132 -28.38 0.28 9.53
CA SER A 132 -27.77 1.50 10.09
C SER A 132 -26.24 1.48 9.98
N GLN A 133 -25.71 1.70 8.77
CA GLN A 133 -24.27 1.80 8.50
C GLN A 133 -23.94 2.93 7.52
N ASP A 134 -22.72 3.44 7.55
CA ASP A 134 -22.28 4.53 6.68
C ASP A 134 -22.29 4.12 5.20
N ASP A 135 -21.97 2.86 4.88
CA ASP A 135 -21.94 2.34 3.50
C ASP A 135 -23.34 2.16 2.86
N THR A 136 -24.41 2.37 3.63
CA THR A 136 -25.80 2.37 3.12
C THR A 136 -26.35 3.76 2.89
N VAL A 137 -25.57 4.80 3.20
CA VAL A 137 -25.97 6.18 3.02
C VAL A 137 -25.61 6.62 1.60
N TRP A 138 -26.62 7.08 0.89
CA TRP A 138 -26.52 7.60 -0.48
C TRP A 138 -26.88 9.08 -0.49
N ASN A 139 -26.29 9.80 -1.41
CA ASN A 139 -26.63 11.19 -1.72
C ASN A 139 -26.90 11.31 -3.23
N VAL A 140 -27.72 12.30 -3.60
CA VAL A 140 -27.99 12.61 -5.01
C VAL A 140 -27.13 13.78 -5.40
N GLU A 141 -26.14 13.55 -6.26
CA GLU A 141 -25.24 14.60 -6.74
C GLU A 141 -25.91 15.53 -7.76
N GLU A 142 -26.70 14.95 -8.67
CA GLU A 142 -27.35 15.68 -9.75
C GLU A 142 -28.82 15.27 -9.89
N HIS A 143 -29.69 16.26 -10.11
CA HIS A 143 -31.11 16.07 -10.38
C HIS A 143 -31.52 16.91 -11.59
N ARG A 144 -32.15 16.27 -12.57
CA ARG A 144 -32.70 16.93 -13.76
C ARG A 144 -34.16 16.53 -13.94
N TYR A 145 -34.99 17.47 -14.36
CA TYR A 145 -36.38 17.20 -14.73
C TYR A 145 -36.45 16.81 -16.21
N THR A 146 -36.99 15.63 -16.50
CA THR A 146 -37.32 15.22 -17.87
C THR A 146 -38.62 15.94 -18.29
N LYS A 147 -38.50 16.98 -19.11
CA LYS A 147 -39.65 17.77 -19.63
C LYS A 147 -40.17 17.28 -20.99
N ASN A 148 -39.37 16.50 -21.71
CA ASN A 148 -39.69 16.07 -23.08
C ASN A 148 -40.29 14.65 -23.08
N SER A 149 -41.43 14.50 -23.74
CA SER A 149 -42.12 13.22 -23.92
C SER A 149 -41.47 12.30 -24.95
N ASP A 150 -40.67 12.85 -25.88
CA ASP A 150 -40.04 12.08 -26.96
C ASP A 150 -38.80 11.30 -26.47
N ASP A 151 -38.85 9.98 -26.60
CA ASP A 151 -37.80 9.06 -26.14
C ASP A 151 -36.43 9.35 -26.79
N LYS A 152 -36.40 9.74 -28.07
CA LYS A 152 -35.14 10.03 -28.80
C LYS A 152 -34.45 11.31 -28.35
N GLU A 153 -35.21 12.32 -27.94
CA GLU A 153 -34.63 13.55 -27.40
C GLU A 153 -34.15 13.33 -25.97
N ARG A 154 -34.90 12.53 -25.20
CA ARG A 154 -34.48 12.08 -23.86
C ARG A 154 -33.14 11.35 -23.90
N GLU A 155 -32.98 10.38 -24.80
CA GLU A 155 -31.69 9.69 -24.99
C GLU A 155 -30.54 10.66 -25.31
N ARG A 156 -30.77 11.69 -26.13
CA ARG A 156 -29.75 12.69 -26.46
C ARG A 156 -29.38 13.56 -25.27
N ASP A 157 -30.37 14.02 -24.52
CA ASP A 157 -30.16 14.84 -23.33
C ASP A 157 -29.43 14.06 -22.23
N MET A 158 -29.73 12.76 -22.08
CA MET A 158 -29.07 11.87 -21.13
C MET A 158 -27.62 11.57 -21.53
N VAL A 159 -27.34 11.28 -22.80
CA VAL A 159 -25.97 11.08 -23.30
C VAL A 159 -25.12 12.36 -23.13
N SER A 160 -25.72 13.54 -23.28
CA SER A 160 -25.04 14.81 -23.03
C SER A 160 -24.74 15.07 -21.55
N ALA A 161 -25.47 14.39 -20.64
CA ALA A 161 -25.35 14.54 -19.19
C ALA A 161 -24.30 13.62 -18.56
N GLU A 162 -23.85 12.58 -19.26
CA GLU A 162 -23.01 11.50 -18.71
C GLU A 162 -21.54 11.90 -18.47
N PHE A 163 -21.26 13.17 -18.23
CA PHE A 163 -19.89 13.67 -18.07
C PHE A 163 -19.68 14.27 -16.69
N VAL A 164 -18.77 13.61 -15.95
CA VAL A 164 -17.88 14.10 -14.88
C VAL A 164 -17.93 15.62 -14.78
N PRO A 165 -18.12 16.22 -13.58
CA PRO A 165 -18.22 17.66 -13.41
C PRO A 165 -17.18 18.38 -14.26
N LEU A 166 -17.66 19.08 -15.30
CA LEU A 166 -16.81 19.69 -16.33
C LEU A 166 -15.91 20.79 -15.75
N GLN A 167 -16.14 21.18 -14.49
CA GLN A 167 -15.34 22.16 -13.79
C GLN A 167 -14.50 21.48 -12.70
N PRO A 168 -13.16 21.70 -12.70
CA PRO A 168 -12.31 21.16 -11.67
C PRO A 168 -12.68 21.75 -10.30
N THR A 169 -12.84 20.89 -9.29
CA THR A 169 -13.02 21.33 -7.91
C THR A 169 -11.76 22.07 -7.44
N HIS A 170 -11.90 23.35 -7.09
CA HIS A 170 -10.79 24.17 -6.60
C HIS A 170 -10.57 23.94 -5.10
N LEU A 171 -9.71 22.97 -4.77
CA LEU A 171 -9.20 22.80 -3.42
C LEU A 171 -8.09 23.82 -3.14
N THR A 172 -8.05 24.35 -1.91
CA THR A 172 -6.91 25.15 -1.42
C THR A 172 -5.65 24.29 -1.34
N PHE A 173 -4.48 24.93 -1.32
CA PHE A 173 -3.20 24.22 -1.18
C PHE A 173 -3.15 23.31 0.05
N PHE A 174 -3.62 23.78 1.21
CA PHE A 174 -3.60 23.00 2.44
C PHE A 174 -4.58 21.83 2.42
N GLN A 175 -5.74 21.99 1.78
CA GLN A 175 -6.66 20.87 1.57
C GLN A 175 -6.06 19.81 0.66
N LYS A 176 -5.44 20.21 -0.46
CA LYS A 176 -4.73 19.28 -1.34
C LYS A 176 -3.58 18.57 -0.62
N MET A 177 -2.80 19.31 0.17
CA MET A 177 -1.71 18.75 0.95
C MET A 177 -2.24 17.73 1.95
N TRP A 178 -3.26 18.09 2.73
CA TRP A 178 -3.84 17.21 3.74
C TRP A 178 -4.44 15.94 3.13
N GLU A 179 -5.24 16.10 2.07
CA GLU A 179 -5.82 14.97 1.34
C GLU A 179 -4.72 14.06 0.77
N LEU A 180 -3.65 14.63 0.22
CA LEU A 180 -2.52 13.87 -0.30
C LEU A 180 -1.78 13.11 0.80
N GLN A 181 -1.50 13.76 1.94
CA GLN A 181 -0.82 13.09 3.07
C GLN A 181 -1.69 11.97 3.66
N TYR A 182 -3.00 12.21 3.80
CA TYR A 182 -3.95 11.21 4.25
C TYR A 182 -3.98 10.00 3.31
N LYS A 183 -4.02 10.24 1.99
CA LYS A 183 -3.94 9.18 0.97
C LYS A 183 -2.60 8.45 1.00
N MET A 184 -1.47 9.15 1.13
CA MET A 184 -0.14 8.53 1.26
C MET A 184 -0.03 7.66 2.52
N LEU A 185 -0.71 8.02 3.61
CA LEU A 185 -0.68 7.24 4.85
C LEU A 185 -1.54 5.96 4.76
N LEU A 186 -2.72 6.05 4.15
CA LEU A 186 -3.70 4.95 4.13
C LEU A 186 -3.61 4.04 2.89
N VAL A 187 -3.41 4.62 1.70
CA VAL A 187 -3.43 3.86 0.42
C VAL A 187 -2.17 3.01 0.24
N ASN A 188 -1.10 3.29 1.00
CA ASN A 188 0.11 2.48 0.98
C ASN A 188 -0.08 1.04 1.50
N GLN A 189 -1.27 0.66 1.97
CA GLN A 189 -1.59 -0.67 2.46
C GLN A 189 -2.25 -1.60 1.42
N GLU A 190 -2.70 -1.10 0.26
CA GLU A 190 -3.45 -1.91 -0.71
C GLU A 190 -2.57 -2.68 -1.73
N ASN A 191 -1.25 -2.44 -1.76
CA ASN A 191 -0.32 -3.07 -2.70
C ASN A 191 0.49 -4.23 -2.10
N VAL A 192 -0.19 -5.18 -1.44
CA VAL A 192 0.42 -6.45 -1.00
C VAL A 192 0.41 -7.44 -2.16
N GLN A 193 1.10 -7.10 -3.26
CA GLN A 193 1.41 -8.07 -4.29
C GLN A 193 2.73 -8.74 -3.95
N ASP A 194 2.66 -9.99 -3.48
CA ASP A 194 3.83 -10.82 -3.20
C ASP A 194 4.75 -10.85 -4.42
N HIS A 195 5.96 -10.30 -4.26
CA HIS A 195 6.96 -10.28 -5.32
C HIS A 195 8.02 -11.35 -5.07
N VAL A 196 8.48 -12.01 -6.14
CA VAL A 196 9.46 -13.11 -6.05
C VAL A 196 10.77 -12.68 -5.37
N TYR A 197 11.20 -11.43 -5.58
CA TYR A 197 12.39 -10.84 -4.94
C TYR A 197 12.10 -10.10 -3.63
N SER A 198 10.90 -10.25 -3.06
CA SER A 198 10.63 -9.73 -1.73
C SER A 198 11.51 -10.43 -0.68
N SER A 199 11.84 -9.68 0.36
CA SER A 199 12.75 -10.13 1.43
C SER A 199 12.30 -9.57 2.76
N GLU A 200 12.49 -10.34 3.82
CA GLU A 200 12.06 -9.95 5.16
C GLU A 200 13.15 -9.16 5.91
N PRO A 201 12.77 -8.30 6.87
CA PRO A 201 13.74 -7.54 7.68
C PRO A 201 14.79 -8.38 8.39
N MET A 202 14.46 -9.61 8.80
CA MET A 202 15.40 -10.53 9.45
C MET A 202 16.45 -11.11 8.49
N GLU A 203 16.15 -11.14 7.19
CA GLU A 203 17.05 -11.66 6.16
C GLU A 203 18.15 -10.65 5.77
N TRP A 204 17.92 -9.35 6.00
CA TRP A 204 18.83 -8.30 5.55
C TRP A 204 20.18 -8.28 6.26
N PRO A 205 20.28 -8.41 7.61
CA PRO A 205 21.57 -8.38 8.29
C PRO A 205 22.56 -9.41 7.78
N LEU A 206 22.07 -10.56 7.29
CA LEU A 206 22.88 -11.63 6.73
C LEU A 206 22.93 -11.61 5.21
N MET A 207 22.24 -10.71 4.51
CA MET A 207 22.15 -10.69 3.04
C MET A 207 21.78 -12.08 2.48
N ILE A 208 20.65 -12.63 2.95
CA ILE A 208 20.17 -13.96 2.54
C ILE A 208 19.65 -13.92 1.09
N ARG A 209 18.93 -12.85 0.74
CA ARG A 209 18.36 -12.63 -0.59
C ARG A 209 18.89 -11.32 -1.18
N GLY A 210 19.11 -11.33 -2.49
CA GLY A 210 19.40 -10.14 -3.30
C GLY A 210 18.20 -9.79 -4.18
N ILE A 211 18.31 -8.70 -4.95
CA ILE A 211 17.27 -8.28 -5.90
C ILE A 211 17.84 -8.25 -7.30
N ALA A 212 17.16 -8.86 -8.26
CA ALA A 212 17.45 -8.69 -9.68
C ALA A 212 16.76 -7.42 -10.19
N TYR A 213 17.51 -6.46 -10.73
CA TYR A 213 16.94 -5.27 -11.36
C TYR A 213 16.73 -5.46 -12.85
N TRP A 214 17.69 -6.11 -13.51
CA TRP A 214 17.67 -6.28 -14.95
C TRP A 214 18.48 -7.48 -15.36
N ILE A 215 18.00 -8.20 -16.37
CA ILE A 215 18.72 -9.28 -17.03
C ILE A 215 18.54 -9.12 -18.53
N SER A 216 19.65 -9.22 -19.26
CA SER A 216 19.68 -9.25 -20.72
C SER A 216 19.00 -10.52 -21.23
N PRO A 217 18.04 -10.42 -22.16
CA PRO A 217 17.39 -11.59 -22.74
C PRO A 217 18.32 -12.40 -23.66
N VAL A 218 19.45 -11.84 -24.10
CA VAL A 218 20.34 -12.47 -25.10
C VAL A 218 21.69 -12.87 -24.51
N THR A 219 22.28 -12.01 -23.68
CA THR A 219 23.69 -12.15 -23.25
C THR A 219 23.86 -12.57 -21.81
N ASN A 220 22.77 -12.86 -21.10
CA ASN A 220 22.77 -13.17 -19.66
C ASN A 220 23.49 -12.12 -18.78
N ALA A 221 23.76 -10.93 -19.30
CA ALA A 221 24.27 -9.81 -18.50
C ALA A 221 23.22 -9.40 -17.47
N GLN A 222 23.60 -9.13 -16.23
CA GLN A 222 22.63 -8.92 -15.14
C GLN A 222 23.03 -7.75 -14.26
N ILE A 223 22.04 -7.00 -13.80
CA ILE A 223 22.17 -5.99 -12.76
C ILE A 223 21.45 -6.51 -11.51
N HIS A 224 22.21 -6.74 -10.45
CA HIS A 224 21.71 -7.25 -9.18
C HIS A 224 22.09 -6.33 -8.03
N LEU A 225 21.12 -6.05 -7.15
CA LEU A 225 21.41 -5.47 -5.85
C LEU A 225 21.95 -6.56 -4.93
N ILE A 226 23.27 -6.53 -4.75
CA ILE A 226 23.97 -7.35 -3.76
C ILE A 226 25.01 -6.48 -3.05
N GLY A 227 25.06 -6.59 -1.73
CA GLY A 227 26.05 -5.89 -0.93
C GLY A 227 27.44 -6.51 -1.07
N ASN A 228 28.47 -5.71 -0.79
CA ASN A 228 29.83 -6.24 -0.67
C ASN A 228 29.91 -7.14 0.57
N VAL A 229 30.12 -8.44 0.35
CA VAL A 229 30.15 -9.48 1.39
C VAL A 229 31.13 -9.12 2.51
N ALA A 230 32.34 -8.66 2.15
CA ALA A 230 33.37 -8.35 3.13
C ALA A 230 32.91 -7.24 4.07
N THR A 231 32.38 -6.12 3.55
CA THR A 231 31.91 -5.02 4.39
C THR A 231 30.63 -5.38 5.15
N TRP A 232 29.73 -6.14 4.54
CA TRP A 232 28.45 -6.50 5.16
C TRP A 232 28.62 -7.36 6.41
N TYR A 233 29.44 -8.40 6.30
CA TYR A 233 29.71 -9.30 7.42
C TYR A 233 30.62 -8.65 8.46
N THR A 234 31.67 -7.92 8.06
CA THR A 234 32.50 -7.21 9.05
C THR A 234 31.70 -6.16 9.81
N ALA A 235 30.78 -5.44 9.17
CA ALA A 235 29.90 -4.49 9.85
C ALA A 235 28.97 -5.19 10.85
N THR A 236 28.48 -6.39 10.51
CA THR A 236 27.66 -7.22 11.42
C THR A 236 28.47 -7.66 12.64
N VAL A 237 29.68 -8.17 12.42
CA VAL A 237 30.57 -8.58 13.51
C VAL A 237 30.97 -7.39 14.38
N CYS A 238 31.32 -6.25 13.78
CA CYS A 238 31.69 -5.04 14.51
C CYS A 238 30.53 -4.52 15.36
N LEU A 239 29.28 -4.63 14.91
CA LEU A 239 28.11 -4.29 15.72
C LEU A 239 28.05 -5.14 17.00
N PHE A 240 28.19 -6.46 16.90
CA PHE A 240 28.21 -7.33 18.08
C PHE A 240 29.43 -7.07 18.97
N VAL A 241 30.61 -6.90 18.39
CA VAL A 241 31.84 -6.58 19.13
C VAL A 241 31.71 -5.26 19.89
N TYR A 242 31.15 -4.22 19.26
CA TYR A 242 30.86 -2.95 19.90
C TYR A 242 29.94 -3.13 21.12
N LEU A 243 28.82 -3.84 20.95
CA LEU A 243 27.86 -4.09 22.04
C LEU A 243 28.50 -4.87 23.20
N LEU A 244 29.35 -5.85 22.90
CA LEU A 244 30.08 -6.61 23.91
C LEU A 244 31.09 -5.75 24.67
N ILE A 245 31.89 -4.95 23.96
CA ILE A 245 32.87 -4.02 24.56
C ILE A 245 32.15 -2.95 25.38
N PHE A 246 31.04 -2.40 24.86
CA PHE A 246 30.24 -1.40 25.56
C PHE A 246 29.64 -1.96 26.85
N CYS A 247 29.02 -3.14 26.79
CA CYS A 247 28.50 -3.84 27.97
C CYS A 247 29.62 -4.13 29.00
N PHE A 248 30.79 -4.58 28.52
CA PHE A 248 31.96 -4.81 29.37
C PHE A 248 32.41 -3.53 30.10
N TYR A 249 32.48 -2.39 29.41
CA TYR A 249 32.82 -1.11 30.05
C TYR A 249 31.76 -0.65 31.04
N LEU A 250 30.46 -0.80 30.73
CA LEU A 250 29.39 -0.46 31.66
C LEU A 250 29.48 -1.29 32.95
N LEU A 251 29.70 -2.60 32.84
CA LEU A 251 29.84 -3.48 34.00
C LEU A 251 31.07 -3.14 34.86
N ARG A 252 32.20 -2.80 34.23
CA ARG A 252 33.42 -2.41 34.96
C ARG A 252 33.29 -1.05 35.62
N ARG A 253 32.68 -0.08 34.94
CA ARG A 253 32.39 1.25 35.49
C ARG A 253 31.39 1.19 36.65
N GLN A 254 30.40 0.30 36.60
CA GLN A 254 29.50 0.06 37.73
C GLN A 254 30.23 -0.50 38.97
N ARG A 255 31.35 -1.20 38.76
CA ARG A 255 32.27 -1.66 39.83
C ARG A 255 33.36 -0.64 40.18
N LEU A 256 33.24 0.60 39.70
CA LEU A 256 34.20 1.70 39.91
C LEU A 256 35.61 1.41 39.34
N VAL A 257 35.70 0.53 38.34
CA VAL A 257 36.94 0.27 37.61
C VAL A 257 36.90 1.01 36.28
N CYS A 258 37.66 2.10 36.19
CA CYS A 258 37.75 2.94 34.98
C CYS A 258 39.03 2.59 34.19
N ASP A 259 38.90 1.74 33.16
CA ASP A 259 40.05 1.29 32.35
C ASP A 259 40.57 2.36 31.37
N ILE A 260 39.69 3.24 30.91
CA ILE A 260 39.96 4.29 29.92
C ILE A 260 39.57 5.64 30.51
N SER A 261 40.22 6.71 30.01
CA SER A 261 39.88 8.08 30.40
C SER A 261 38.43 8.43 30.07
N GLU A 262 37.85 9.35 30.84
CA GLU A 262 36.45 9.74 30.67
C GLU A 262 36.17 10.32 29.29
N ASP A 263 37.07 11.16 28.78
CA ASP A 263 36.93 11.76 27.45
C ASP A 263 36.91 10.70 26.33
N THR A 264 37.70 9.64 26.46
CA THR A 264 37.75 8.56 25.45
C THR A 264 36.51 7.69 25.55
N PHE A 265 36.02 7.43 26.77
CA PHE A 265 34.79 6.69 26.97
C PHE A 265 33.59 7.45 26.40
N GLU A 266 33.46 8.75 26.66
CA GLU A 266 32.36 9.56 26.13
C GLU A 266 32.38 9.63 24.60
N LYS A 267 33.56 9.74 23.96
CA LYS A 267 33.67 9.64 22.49
C LYS A 267 33.21 8.29 21.96
N PHE A 268 33.68 7.19 22.57
CA PHE A 268 33.30 5.82 22.18
C PHE A 268 31.80 5.55 22.39
N ARG A 269 31.27 6.02 23.51
CA ARG A 269 29.85 5.94 23.87
C ARG A 269 29.01 6.73 22.88
N PHE A 270 29.27 8.03 22.70
CA PHE A 270 28.49 8.87 21.80
C PHE A 270 28.52 8.37 20.34
N GLY A 271 29.72 8.05 19.83
CA GLY A 271 29.87 7.58 18.45
C GLY A 271 29.11 6.27 18.21
N GLY A 272 29.21 5.32 19.13
CA GLY A 272 28.52 4.05 18.96
C GLY A 272 27.04 4.07 19.35
N GLU A 273 26.60 4.86 20.33
CA GLU A 273 25.19 5.10 20.61
C GLU A 273 24.49 5.70 19.39
N LEU A 274 25.08 6.74 18.78
CA LEU A 274 24.55 7.34 17.54
C LEU A 274 24.40 6.30 16.43
N CYS A 275 25.40 5.42 16.25
CA CYS A 275 25.36 4.41 15.21
C CYS A 275 24.37 3.27 15.51
N VAL A 276 24.32 2.78 16.74
CA VAL A 276 23.43 1.67 17.14
C VAL A 276 21.97 2.14 17.16
N VAL A 277 21.70 3.33 17.70
CA VAL A 277 20.35 3.92 17.70
C VAL A 277 19.93 4.25 16.27
N GLY A 278 20.81 4.85 15.46
CA GLY A 278 20.56 5.12 14.05
C GLY A 278 20.26 3.85 13.26
N TYR A 279 21.01 2.78 13.51
CA TYR A 279 20.75 1.45 12.94
C TYR A 279 19.37 0.92 13.35
N GLY A 280 19.04 0.98 14.64
CA GLY A 280 17.75 0.53 15.16
C GLY A 280 16.58 1.31 14.56
N MET A 281 16.66 2.64 14.51
CA MET A 281 15.61 3.51 13.95
C MET A 281 15.34 3.23 12.46
N HIS A 282 16.35 2.80 11.70
CA HIS A 282 16.21 2.48 10.28
C HIS A 282 15.94 1.00 10.00
N LEU A 283 15.90 0.13 11.02
CA LEU A 283 15.62 -1.29 10.85
C LEU A 283 14.28 -1.67 11.51
N VAL A 284 14.08 -1.26 12.76
CA VAL A 284 12.95 -1.67 13.61
C VAL A 284 11.58 -1.34 13.00
N PRO A 285 11.33 -0.15 12.41
CA PRO A 285 10.03 0.15 11.83
C PRO A 285 9.55 -0.82 10.75
N TYR A 286 10.49 -1.46 10.04
CA TYR A 286 10.16 -2.41 8.99
C TYR A 286 9.60 -3.74 9.51
N PHE A 287 9.81 -4.09 10.78
CA PHE A 287 9.17 -5.26 11.40
C PHE A 287 7.68 -5.06 11.67
N PHE A 288 7.20 -3.81 11.66
CA PHE A 288 5.79 -3.46 11.87
C PHE A 288 5.10 -3.02 10.58
N ALA A 289 5.77 -3.14 9.44
CA ALA A 289 5.24 -2.70 8.15
C ALA A 289 4.64 -3.88 7.40
N ASP A 290 3.31 -3.92 7.31
CA ASP A 290 2.56 -4.92 6.54
C ASP A 290 2.50 -4.54 5.05
N ARG A 291 3.66 -4.56 4.38
CA ARG A 291 3.78 -4.32 2.93
C ARG A 291 4.91 -5.14 2.34
N THR A 292 5.01 -5.16 1.00
CA THR A 292 6.15 -5.82 0.35
C THR A 292 7.44 -5.04 0.57
N LEU A 293 8.46 -5.74 1.07
CA LEU A 293 9.75 -5.18 1.41
C LEU A 293 10.88 -5.83 0.61
N PHE A 294 11.97 -5.09 0.52
CA PHE A 294 13.08 -5.36 -0.38
C PHE A 294 14.39 -4.94 0.30
N LEU A 295 15.49 -5.62 -0.02
CA LEU A 295 16.84 -5.34 0.51
C LEU A 295 17.27 -3.86 0.45
N HIS A 296 16.82 -3.08 -0.53
CA HIS A 296 17.18 -1.65 -0.61
C HIS A 296 16.68 -0.82 0.58
N HIS A 297 15.58 -1.23 1.23
CA HIS A 297 15.07 -0.59 2.45
C HIS A 297 16.08 -0.64 3.61
N TYR A 298 16.98 -1.61 3.58
CA TYR A 298 18.03 -1.79 4.58
C TYR A 298 19.26 -0.90 4.36
N LEU A 299 19.45 -0.31 3.18
CA LEU A 299 20.66 0.46 2.87
C LEU A 299 20.91 1.65 3.82
N PRO A 300 19.88 2.42 4.26
CA PRO A 300 20.06 3.43 5.28
C PRO A 300 20.57 2.86 6.61
N ALA A 301 20.04 1.71 7.04
CA ALA A 301 20.49 1.03 8.25
C ALA A 301 21.93 0.49 8.08
N LEU A 302 22.28 -0.02 6.91
CA LEU A 302 23.63 -0.48 6.58
C LEU A 302 24.67 0.64 6.72
N LEU A 303 24.34 1.89 6.36
CA LEU A 303 25.24 3.04 6.51
C LEU A 303 25.69 3.19 7.97
N TYR A 304 24.76 3.11 8.92
CA TYR A 304 25.09 3.17 10.34
C TYR A 304 25.95 1.99 10.78
N LYS A 305 25.71 0.78 10.28
CA LYS A 305 26.59 -0.37 10.55
C LYS A 305 28.01 -0.18 10.04
N ILE A 306 28.19 0.43 8.87
CA ILE A 306 29.52 0.73 8.33
C ILE A 306 30.23 1.75 9.23
N LEU A 307 29.52 2.76 9.74
CA LEU A 307 30.08 3.70 10.71
C LEU A 307 30.53 3.02 12.02
N VAL A 308 29.83 1.97 12.47
CA VAL A 308 30.28 1.18 13.63
C VAL A 308 31.66 0.55 13.40
N ILE A 309 32.00 0.14 12.17
CA ILE A 309 33.35 -0.37 11.87
C ILE A 309 34.40 0.68 12.25
N VAL A 310 34.18 1.94 11.88
CA VAL A 310 35.12 3.03 12.17
C VAL A 310 35.28 3.22 13.68
N VAL A 311 34.16 3.27 14.43
CA VAL A 311 34.17 3.42 15.89
C VAL A 311 34.93 2.28 16.56
N VAL A 312 34.70 1.04 16.12
CA VAL A 312 35.39 -0.14 16.67
C VAL A 312 36.87 -0.13 16.33
N LEU A 313 37.25 0.19 15.08
CA LEU A 313 38.66 0.25 14.67
C LEU A 313 39.43 1.34 15.41
N GLU A 314 38.85 2.54 15.56
CA GLU A 314 39.44 3.63 16.33
C GLU A 314 39.62 3.24 17.81
N HIS A 315 38.63 2.58 18.39
CA HIS A 315 38.72 2.11 19.77
C HIS A 315 39.77 1.01 19.96
N LEU A 316 39.85 0.04 19.04
CA LEU A 316 40.87 -1.00 19.06
C LEU A 316 42.27 -0.42 18.91
N ASP A 317 42.46 0.56 18.02
CA ASP A 317 43.72 1.27 17.88
C ASP A 317 44.13 1.97 19.18
N TYR A 318 43.19 2.70 19.82
CA TYR A 318 43.43 3.34 21.11
C TYR A 318 43.89 2.34 22.18
N VAL A 319 43.20 1.20 22.31
CA VAL A 319 43.53 0.14 23.28
C VAL A 319 44.90 -0.48 22.99
N LEU A 320 45.23 -0.73 21.72
CA LEU A 320 46.52 -1.28 21.32
C LEU A 320 47.67 -0.29 21.58
N CYS A 321 47.46 0.99 21.29
CA CYS A 321 48.44 2.06 21.47
C CYS A 321 48.68 2.40 22.95
N HIS A 322 47.63 2.51 23.76
CA HIS A 322 47.72 3.07 25.11
C HIS A 322 47.68 2.01 26.23
N VAL A 323 46.98 0.88 26.03
CA VAL A 323 46.83 -0.14 27.07
C VAL A 323 47.85 -1.27 26.87
N ILE A 324 47.91 -1.87 25.69
CA ILE A 324 48.76 -3.04 25.42
C ILE A 324 50.22 -2.66 25.16
N LYS A 325 50.46 -1.53 24.46
CA LYS A 325 51.80 -0.95 24.18
C LYS A 325 52.81 -1.90 23.51
N LYS A 326 52.35 -2.98 22.86
CA LYS A 326 53.20 -3.94 22.12
C LYS A 326 53.22 -3.60 20.63
N LYS A 327 54.35 -3.07 20.14
CA LYS A 327 54.54 -2.63 18.75
C LYS A 327 54.25 -3.73 17.71
N TRP A 328 54.61 -4.98 17.98
CA TRP A 328 54.33 -6.10 17.06
C TRP A 328 52.82 -6.36 16.88
N ILE A 329 52.02 -6.17 17.93
CA ILE A 329 50.56 -6.34 17.87
C ILE A 329 49.91 -5.18 17.12
N GLN A 330 50.39 -3.94 17.34
CA GLN A 330 49.95 -2.76 16.59
C GLN A 330 50.25 -2.91 15.09
N LEU A 331 51.46 -3.34 14.73
CA LEU A 331 51.84 -3.60 13.35
C LEU A 331 50.96 -4.69 12.71
N GLY A 332 50.70 -5.77 13.45
CA GLY A 332 49.79 -6.83 13.02
C GLY A 332 48.36 -6.33 12.79
N PHE A 333 47.85 -5.46 13.66
CA PHE A 333 46.54 -4.84 13.50
C PHE A 333 46.47 -3.96 12.25
N TYR A 334 47.42 -3.05 12.04
CA TYR A 334 47.45 -2.21 10.84
C TYR A 334 47.57 -3.05 9.55
N ALA A 335 48.41 -4.09 9.56
CA ALA A 335 48.49 -5.03 8.45
C ALA A 335 47.14 -5.72 8.20
N SER A 336 46.42 -6.12 9.26
CA SER A 336 45.09 -6.74 9.13
C SER A 336 44.04 -5.79 8.52
N VAL A 337 44.09 -4.50 8.88
CA VAL A 337 43.19 -3.47 8.33
C VAL A 337 43.47 -3.26 6.84
N ILE A 338 44.76 -3.20 6.45
CA ILE A 338 45.15 -3.09 5.04
C ILE A 338 44.71 -4.32 4.25
N VAL A 339 44.92 -5.52 4.78
CA VAL A 339 44.47 -6.77 4.15
C VAL A 339 42.95 -6.79 4.00
N TRP A 340 42.21 -6.33 5.01
CA TRP A 340 40.77 -6.20 4.94
C TRP A 340 40.33 -5.20 3.84
N LEU A 341 40.97 -4.04 3.74
CA LEU A 341 40.70 -3.07 2.66
C LEU A 341 40.95 -3.66 1.27
N LEU A 342 42.05 -4.40 1.10
CA LEU A 342 42.35 -5.10 -0.16
C LEU A 342 41.29 -6.17 -0.47
N CYS A 343 40.81 -6.89 0.55
CA CYS A 343 39.72 -7.86 0.40
C CYS A 343 38.42 -7.17 -0.05
N VAL A 344 38.06 -6.02 0.54
CA VAL A 344 36.90 -5.23 0.13
C VAL A 344 36.98 -4.82 -1.35
N ILE A 345 38.15 -4.34 -1.79
CA ILE A 345 38.40 -3.96 -3.19
C ILE A 345 38.31 -5.17 -4.11
N TYR A 346 38.89 -6.31 -3.71
CA TYR A 346 38.83 -7.55 -4.48
C TYR A 346 37.39 -8.05 -4.66
N VAL A 347 36.59 -8.06 -3.58
CA VAL A 347 35.18 -8.45 -3.64
C VAL A 347 34.40 -7.49 -4.55
N PHE A 348 34.62 -6.18 -4.43
CA PHE A 348 33.98 -5.21 -5.33
C PHE A 348 34.35 -5.47 -6.80
N TRP A 349 35.63 -5.71 -7.09
CA TRP A 349 36.08 -5.98 -8.45
C TRP A 349 35.43 -7.25 -9.01
N ARG A 350 35.36 -8.34 -8.21
CA ARG A 350 34.73 -9.59 -8.61
C ARG A 350 33.23 -9.46 -8.88
N PHE A 351 32.51 -8.70 -8.04
CA PHE A 351 31.06 -8.49 -8.17
C PHE A 351 30.68 -7.28 -9.04
N SER A 352 31.65 -6.50 -9.54
CA SER A 352 31.41 -5.32 -10.37
C SER A 352 30.57 -5.61 -11.62
N VAL A 353 30.68 -6.83 -12.14
CA VAL A 353 29.90 -7.34 -13.26
C VAL A 353 28.38 -7.21 -12.99
N PHE A 354 27.93 -7.51 -11.77
CA PHE A 354 26.52 -7.37 -11.38
C PHE A 354 26.10 -5.93 -11.07
N SER A 355 27.04 -5.02 -10.86
CA SER A 355 26.72 -3.59 -10.66
C SER A 355 26.60 -2.85 -11.99
N TYR A 356 27.48 -3.14 -12.95
CA TYR A 356 27.52 -2.44 -14.24
C TYR A 356 26.67 -3.12 -15.33
N GLY A 357 26.48 -4.44 -15.28
CA GLY A 357 25.65 -5.16 -16.26
C GLY A 357 26.18 -5.09 -17.71
N THR A 358 27.44 -4.73 -17.92
CA THR A 358 28.03 -4.51 -19.26
C THR A 358 28.66 -5.76 -19.87
N THR A 359 28.96 -6.77 -19.06
CA THR A 359 29.65 -7.98 -19.50
C THR A 359 28.66 -9.12 -19.71
N ALA A 360 28.81 -9.85 -20.83
CA ALA A 360 28.05 -11.06 -21.07
C ALA A 360 28.57 -12.17 -20.15
N LEU A 361 27.65 -12.91 -19.53
CA LEU A 361 27.96 -13.96 -18.56
C LEU A 361 27.49 -15.31 -19.10
N SER A 362 28.34 -16.34 -19.01
CA SER A 362 27.88 -17.71 -19.18
C SER A 362 27.15 -18.20 -17.93
N ALA A 363 26.37 -19.28 -18.06
CA ALA A 363 25.73 -19.92 -16.91
C ALA A 363 26.75 -20.32 -15.82
N GLN A 364 27.93 -20.78 -16.23
CA GLN A 364 29.01 -21.16 -15.31
C GLN A 364 29.56 -19.93 -14.57
N ASP A 365 29.74 -18.79 -15.27
CA ASP A 365 30.23 -17.57 -14.63
C ASP A 365 29.27 -17.07 -13.54
N VAL A 366 27.96 -17.19 -13.77
CA VAL A 366 26.93 -16.83 -12.77
C VAL A 366 26.98 -17.78 -11.57
N LEU A 367 27.20 -19.08 -11.80
CA LEU A 367 27.37 -20.07 -10.73
C LEU A 367 28.66 -19.81 -9.93
N ASP A 368 29.76 -19.44 -10.56
CA ASP A 368 31.02 -19.11 -9.89
C ASP A 368 30.93 -17.83 -9.05
N LEU A 369 29.98 -16.94 -9.37
CA LEU A 369 29.66 -15.74 -8.59
C LEU A 369 28.66 -16.03 -7.45
N LYS A 370 28.05 -17.22 -7.42
CA LYS A 370 27.15 -17.66 -6.36
C LYS A 370 27.93 -18.18 -5.16
N TRP A 371 28.41 -17.25 -4.33
CA TRP A 371 29.16 -17.57 -3.11
C TRP A 371 28.28 -18.08 -1.96
N ARG A 372 26.95 -17.99 -2.09
CA ARG A 372 25.99 -18.47 -1.11
C ARG A 372 24.82 -19.15 -1.79
N ASP A 373 24.41 -20.30 -1.26
CA ASP A 373 23.34 -21.11 -1.82
C ASP A 373 21.99 -20.39 -1.88
N SER A 374 21.72 -19.54 -0.90
CA SER A 374 20.48 -18.76 -0.80
C SER A 374 20.37 -17.66 -1.86
N TRP A 375 21.45 -17.31 -2.55
CA TRP A 375 21.39 -16.35 -3.64
C TRP A 375 20.85 -17.03 -4.90
N SER A 376 19.62 -16.67 -5.25
CA SER A 376 18.95 -17.09 -6.47
C SER A 376 19.24 -16.10 -7.59
N PHE A 377 20.33 -16.32 -8.33
CA PHE A 377 20.54 -15.64 -9.61
C PHE A 377 19.73 -16.35 -10.70
N ILE A 378 19.11 -15.59 -11.61
CA ILE A 378 18.43 -16.18 -12.76
C ILE A 378 19.48 -16.64 -13.76
N ILE A 379 19.33 -17.85 -14.28
CA ILE A 379 20.17 -18.37 -15.35
C ILE A 379 19.25 -18.68 -16.52
N HIS A 380 19.41 -17.99 -17.64
CA HIS A 380 18.80 -18.48 -18.89
C HIS A 380 19.73 -19.56 -19.43
N SER A 381 19.22 -20.79 -19.47
CA SER A 381 19.88 -21.85 -20.25
C SER A 381 19.85 -21.42 -21.73
N PRO A 382 20.94 -21.64 -22.48
CA PRO A 382 20.89 -21.50 -23.94
C PRO A 382 19.84 -22.43 -24.56
#